data_AF-A0A6S7JWZ0-F1
#
_entry.id   AF-A0A6S7JWZ0-F1
#
_cell.length_a   1.000
_cell.length_b   1.000
_cell.length_c   1.000
_cell.angle_alpha   90.00
_cell.angle_beta   90.00
_cell.angle_gamma   90.00
#
_symmetry.space_group_name_H-M   'P 1'
#
loop_
_entity.id
_entity.type
_entity.pdbx_description
1 polymer ?
#
loop_
_entity_poly.entity_id
_entity_poly.type
_entity_poly.pdbx_seq_one_letter_code
_entity_poly.pdbx_strand_id
1 'polypeptide(L)'
;MELPFEATSGQNRLHFTYLDTFGRPVVVYHKNNLVEQHIQEFELEYRFNKILLLQEPLLLVGALYLMFLAVIVYVRMDFSITKDAVQEARLRAAGLVEELLGLLEHRRRLYDSYNDVVNKYKSSKESAAFMNARKKIDSDYRGVSSKIAERQTALANDQPESADKMVDLQRKESDLKRLMEDAITLAQKVVDGKMNKQSYVESDEANATKREKLSQEIESIQESL
;
A
#
# COMPACT_ATOMS: atom_id res chain seq x y z
N MET A 1 -50.10 15.22 -25.16
CA MET A 1 -50.86 15.36 -23.90
C MET A 1 -52.32 15.30 -24.26
N GLU A 2 -53.06 14.39 -23.65
CA GLU A 2 -54.48 14.20 -23.91
C GLU A 2 -55.25 14.58 -22.65
N LEU A 3 -56.12 15.60 -22.78
CA LEU A 3 -56.95 16.09 -21.69
C LEU A 3 -58.39 15.59 -21.89
N PRO A 4 -59.01 14.96 -20.89
CA PRO A 4 -60.38 14.43 -21.00
C PRO A 4 -61.44 15.54 -21.07
N PHE A 5 -61.09 16.76 -20.66
CA PHE A 5 -61.96 17.93 -20.74
C PHE A 5 -61.15 19.18 -21.06
N GLU A 6 -61.78 20.17 -21.71
CA GLU A 6 -61.12 21.44 -22.04
C GLU A 6 -60.62 22.18 -20.79
N ALA A 7 -59.37 22.64 -20.83
CA ALA A 7 -58.71 23.43 -19.79
C ALA A 7 -57.87 24.55 -20.44
N THR A 8 -57.71 25.67 -19.74
CA THR A 8 -56.90 26.79 -20.23
C THR A 8 -55.43 26.51 -19.96
N SER A 9 -54.61 26.41 -21.01
CA SER A 9 -53.16 26.23 -20.89
C SER A 9 -52.51 27.54 -20.41
N GLY A 10 -51.72 27.45 -19.33
CA GLY A 10 -50.85 28.52 -18.85
C GLY A 10 -49.48 28.51 -19.52
N GLN A 11 -48.64 29.49 -19.19
CA GLN A 11 -47.25 29.50 -19.69
C GLN A 11 -46.42 28.40 -19.03
N ASN A 12 -45.63 27.69 -19.84
CA ASN A 12 -44.65 26.72 -19.34
C ASN A 12 -43.59 27.43 -18.49
N ARG A 13 -43.20 26.79 -17.39
CA ARG A 13 -42.20 27.32 -16.44
C ARG A 13 -41.07 26.32 -16.25
N LEU A 14 -39.95 26.80 -15.72
CA LEU A 14 -38.87 25.96 -15.21
C LEU A 14 -38.91 25.98 -13.68
N HIS A 15 -38.79 24.81 -13.09
CA HIS A 15 -38.70 24.62 -11.66
C HIS A 15 -37.32 24.07 -11.30
N PHE A 16 -36.61 24.72 -10.38
CA PHE A 16 -35.28 24.32 -9.93
C PHE A 16 -35.40 23.67 -8.55
N THR A 17 -34.94 22.42 -8.47
CA THR A 17 -34.86 21.63 -7.24
C THR A 17 -33.38 21.32 -6.93
N TYR A 18 -33.11 20.66 -5.80
CA TYR A 18 -31.78 20.18 -5.46
C TYR A 18 -31.17 19.36 -6.61
N LEU A 19 -29.88 19.60 -6.88
CA LEU A 19 -29.09 18.91 -7.91
C LEU A 19 -29.56 19.16 -9.36
N ASP A 20 -30.44 20.14 -9.60
CA ASP A 20 -30.79 20.57 -10.95
C ASP A 20 -29.74 21.56 -11.50
N THR A 21 -29.24 21.32 -12.71
CA THR A 21 -28.36 22.27 -13.42
C THR A 21 -29.10 23.14 -14.43
N PHE A 22 -30.11 22.57 -15.11
CA PHE A 22 -30.85 23.23 -16.20
C PHE A 22 -32.32 23.50 -15.84
N GLY A 23 -32.78 23.02 -14.68
CA GLY A 23 -34.18 23.10 -14.23
C GLY A 23 -35.10 22.10 -14.92
N ARG A 24 -36.24 21.82 -14.29
CA ARG A 24 -37.25 20.87 -14.78
C ARG A 24 -38.42 21.61 -15.44
N PRO A 25 -38.88 21.21 -16.64
CA PRO A 25 -40.02 21.83 -17.28
C PRO A 25 -41.32 21.50 -16.52
N VAL A 26 -42.13 22.53 -16.28
CA VAL A 26 -43.44 22.43 -15.63
C VAL A 26 -44.50 22.98 -16.57
N VAL A 27 -45.52 22.17 -16.82
CA VAL A 27 -46.69 22.56 -17.61
C VAL A 27 -47.82 22.94 -16.66
N VAL A 28 -48.47 24.08 -16.91
CA VAL A 28 -49.50 24.63 -16.03
C VAL A 28 -50.83 24.68 -16.78
N TYR A 29 -51.89 24.20 -16.15
CA TYR A 29 -53.26 24.28 -16.67
C TYR A 29 -54.19 24.86 -15.62
N HIS A 30 -55.15 25.68 -16.07
CA HIS A 30 -56.16 26.30 -15.25
C HIS A 30 -57.54 25.83 -15.68
N LYS A 31 -58.35 25.39 -14.71
CA LYS A 31 -59.75 25.01 -14.94
C LYS A 31 -60.60 25.40 -13.74
N ASN A 32 -61.77 25.97 -14.01
CA ASN A 32 -62.70 26.45 -12.99
C ASN A 32 -63.98 25.59 -12.98
N ASN A 33 -64.76 25.69 -11.89
CA ASN A 33 -66.06 25.00 -11.73
C ASN A 33 -65.99 23.47 -11.85
N LEU A 34 -64.99 22.86 -11.23
CA LEU A 34 -64.86 21.40 -11.17
C LEU A 34 -65.86 20.79 -10.19
N VAL A 35 -66.41 19.63 -10.56
CA VAL A 35 -67.29 18.80 -9.72
C VAL A 35 -66.76 17.37 -9.70
N GLU A 36 -67.23 16.52 -8.78
CA GLU A 36 -66.72 15.14 -8.60
C GLU A 36 -66.74 14.30 -9.89
N GLN A 37 -67.67 14.55 -10.80
CA GLN A 37 -67.77 13.88 -12.10
C GLN A 37 -66.60 14.19 -13.07
N HIS A 38 -65.77 15.19 -12.76
CA HIS A 38 -64.59 15.56 -13.55
C HIS A 38 -63.30 14.85 -13.09
N ILE A 39 -63.38 13.95 -12.11
CA ILE A 39 -62.23 13.10 -11.72
C ILE A 39 -62.00 12.09 -12.84
N GLN A 40 -61.01 12.40 -13.68
CA GLN A 40 -60.60 11.59 -14.82
C GLN A 40 -59.07 11.59 -14.92
N GLU A 41 -58.52 10.56 -15.54
CA GLU A 41 -57.10 10.46 -15.83
C GLU A 41 -56.75 11.34 -17.04
N PHE A 42 -55.52 11.85 -17.06
CA PHE A 42 -54.96 12.56 -18.21
C PHE A 42 -53.58 11.99 -18.52
N GLU A 43 -53.20 12.00 -19.79
CA GLU A 43 -51.95 11.41 -20.23
C GLU A 43 -50.95 12.47 -20.68
N LEU A 44 -49.75 12.43 -20.11
CA LEU A 44 -48.62 13.28 -20.47
C LEU A 44 -47.50 12.45 -21.09
N GLU A 45 -47.44 12.45 -22.42
CA GLU A 45 -46.32 11.87 -23.15
C GLU A 45 -45.13 12.84 -23.18
N TYR A 46 -43.97 12.36 -22.76
CA TYR A 46 -42.71 13.08 -22.89
C TYR A 46 -41.55 12.14 -23.22
N ARG A 47 -40.56 12.65 -23.94
CA ARG A 47 -39.33 11.92 -24.24
C ARG A 47 -38.26 12.31 -23.25
N PHE A 48 -37.76 11.33 -22.51
CA PHE A 48 -36.71 11.55 -21.52
C PHE A 48 -35.48 10.71 -21.82
N ASN A 49 -34.32 11.37 -21.89
CA ASN A 49 -33.04 10.70 -22.09
C ASN A 49 -32.54 10.11 -20.77
N LYS A 50 -32.50 8.77 -20.68
CA LYS A 50 -32.06 8.06 -19.47
C LYS A 50 -30.61 8.36 -19.07
N ILE A 51 -29.74 8.74 -20.02
CA ILE A 51 -28.35 9.11 -19.72
C ILE A 51 -28.29 10.36 -18.83
N LEU A 52 -29.27 11.26 -18.94
CA LEU A 52 -29.34 12.47 -18.14
C LEU A 52 -29.54 12.18 -16.64
N LEU A 53 -30.04 10.99 -16.27
CA LEU A 53 -30.16 10.58 -14.86
C LEU A 53 -28.80 10.40 -14.18
N LEU A 54 -27.75 10.11 -14.93
CA LEU A 54 -26.40 9.98 -14.38
C LEU A 54 -25.79 11.34 -14.01
N GLN A 55 -26.38 12.44 -14.46
CA GLN A 55 -25.85 13.77 -14.21
C GLN A 55 -25.95 14.16 -12.73
N GLU A 56 -27.07 13.87 -12.07
CA GLU A 56 -27.29 14.17 -10.65
C GLU A 56 -26.26 13.49 -9.72
N PRO A 57 -26.03 12.16 -9.79
CA PRO A 57 -24.99 11.53 -8.99
C PRO A 57 -23.59 11.99 -9.40
N LEU A 58 -23.33 12.25 -10.68
CA LEU A 58 -22.03 12.73 -11.14
C LEU A 58 -21.72 14.15 -10.65
N LEU A 59 -22.73 15.00 -10.45
CA LEU A 59 -22.56 16.32 -9.87
C LEU A 59 -22.09 16.24 -8.42
N LEU A 60 -22.66 15.34 -7.62
CA LEU A 60 -22.21 15.10 -6.24
C LEU A 60 -20.77 14.58 -6.20
N VAL A 61 -20.45 13.60 -7.04
CA VAL A 61 -19.10 13.06 -7.16
C VAL A 61 -18.12 14.14 -7.60
N GLY A 62 -18.49 14.98 -8.58
CA GLY A 62 -17.68 16.09 -9.05
C GLY A 62 -17.41 17.13 -7.97
N ALA A 63 -18.43 17.50 -7.20
CA ALA A 63 -18.28 18.44 -6.08
C ALA A 63 -17.34 17.91 -4.99
N LEU A 64 -17.51 16.64 -4.58
CA LEU A 64 -16.61 15.99 -3.63
C LEU A 64 -15.20 15.86 -4.17
N TYR A 65 -15.04 15.50 -5.44
CA TYR A 65 -13.75 15.41 -6.10
C TYR A 65 -13.01 16.76 -6.09
N LEU A 66 -13.70 17.85 -6.42
CA LEU A 66 -13.11 19.20 -6.38
C LEU A 66 -12.69 19.62 -4.97
N MET A 67 -13.47 19.25 -3.95
CA MET A 67 -13.10 19.47 -2.55
C MET A 67 -11.80 18.72 -2.20
N PHE A 68 -11.69 17.44 -2.53
CA PHE A 68 -10.45 16.68 -2.31
C PHE A 68 -9.27 17.23 -3.11
N LEU A 69 -9.50 17.64 -4.36
CA LEU A 69 -8.48 18.26 -5.19
C LEU A 69 -7.95 19.55 -4.53
N ALA A 70 -8.83 20.39 -3.99
CA ALA A 70 -8.43 21.61 -3.28
C ALA A 70 -7.58 21.30 -2.04
N VAL A 71 -7.93 20.25 -1.27
CA VAL A 71 -7.13 19.79 -0.12
C VAL A 71 -5.76 19.28 -0.57
N ILE A 72 -5.69 18.49 -1.65
CA ILE A 72 -4.42 17.99 -2.20
C ILE A 72 -3.54 19.17 -2.62
N VAL A 73 -4.09 20.15 -3.35
CA VAL A 73 -3.36 21.36 -3.76
C VAL A 73 -2.88 22.13 -2.54
N TYR A 74 -3.72 22.33 -1.53
CA TYR A 74 -3.37 23.01 -0.29
C TYR A 74 -2.19 22.34 0.44
N VAL A 75 -2.23 21.02 0.64
CA VAL A 75 -1.16 20.27 1.33
C VAL A 75 0.14 20.21 0.51
N ARG A 76 0.06 20.33 -0.83
CA ARG A 76 1.23 20.33 -1.72
C ARG A 76 1.85 21.71 -1.94
N MET A 77 1.14 22.80 -1.63
CA MET A 77 1.69 24.14 -1.69
C MET A 77 2.48 24.42 -0.41
N ASP A 78 3.81 24.45 -0.54
CA ASP A 78 4.69 24.88 0.55
C ASP A 78 4.69 26.41 0.62
N PHE A 79 3.92 26.97 1.56
CA PHE A 79 3.88 28.41 1.87
C PHE A 79 4.83 28.80 3.01
N SER A 80 5.94 28.07 3.19
CA SER A 80 6.92 28.42 4.21
C SER A 80 7.67 29.72 3.88
N ILE A 81 7.63 30.69 4.80
CA ILE A 81 8.32 31.98 4.69
C ILE A 81 9.84 31.83 4.97
N THR A 82 10.21 30.89 5.85
CA THR A 82 11.60 30.54 6.16
C THR A 82 11.73 29.03 6.28
N LYS A 83 12.60 28.44 5.49
CA LYS A 83 12.85 26.99 5.54
C LYS A 83 13.57 26.63 6.83
N ASP A 84 12.93 25.81 7.66
CA ASP A 84 13.57 25.22 8.83
C ASP A 84 14.41 24.01 8.39
N ALA A 85 15.70 24.25 8.19
CA ALA A 85 16.65 23.22 7.78
C ALA A 85 16.70 22.02 8.76
N VAL A 86 16.36 22.23 10.04
CA VAL A 86 16.36 21.17 11.06
C VAL A 86 15.14 20.28 10.87
N GLN A 87 13.96 20.85 10.64
CA GLN A 87 12.76 20.06 10.32
C GLN A 87 12.86 19.34 8.98
N GLU A 88 13.39 19.99 7.95
CA GLU A 88 13.62 19.34 6.64
C GLU A 88 14.63 18.19 6.76
N ALA A 89 15.72 18.35 7.53
CA ALA A 89 16.67 17.27 7.81
C ALA A 89 16.00 16.11 8.57
N ARG A 90 15.14 16.41 9.54
CA ARG A 90 14.40 15.39 10.30
C ARG A 90 13.41 14.62 9.43
N LEU A 91 12.68 15.29 8.52
CA LEU A 91 11.78 14.64 7.57
C LEU A 91 12.54 13.78 6.56
N ARG A 92 13.68 14.26 6.06
CA ARG A 92 14.59 13.47 5.20
C ARG A 92 15.13 12.24 5.94
N ALA A 93 15.58 12.41 7.18
CA ALA A 93 16.06 11.31 8.02
C ALA A 93 14.96 10.27 8.27
N ALA A 94 13.72 10.69 8.56
CA ALA A 94 12.58 9.78 8.73
C ALA A 94 12.31 8.97 7.45
N GLY A 95 12.31 9.60 6.28
CA GLY A 95 12.17 8.90 5.00
C GLY A 95 13.31 7.91 4.72
N LEU A 96 14.55 8.27 5.08
CA LEU A 96 15.70 7.36 4.97
C LEU A 96 15.58 6.16 5.92
N VAL A 97 15.07 6.36 7.14
CA VAL A 97 14.80 5.27 8.10
C VAL A 97 13.72 4.33 7.56
N GLU A 98 12.61 4.85 7.02
CA GLU A 98 11.57 4.01 6.40
C GLU A 98 12.10 3.19 5.22
N GLU A 99 12.92 3.79 4.34
CA GLU A 99 13.54 3.07 3.23
C GLU A 99 14.50 1.97 3.72
N LEU A 100 15.28 2.25 4.76
CA LEU A 100 16.16 1.27 5.42
C LEU A 100 15.35 0.11 6.03
N LEU A 101 14.27 0.39 6.75
CA LEU A 101 13.38 -0.63 7.29
C LEU A 101 12.79 -1.52 6.18
N GLY A 102 12.37 -0.91 5.06
CA GLY A 102 11.90 -1.66 3.90
C GLY A 102 12.97 -2.57 3.27
N LEU A 103 14.22 -2.13 3.23
CA LEU A 103 15.35 -2.94 2.77
C LEU A 103 15.69 -4.07 3.75
N LEU A 104 15.58 -3.84 5.06
CA LEU A 104 15.77 -4.85 6.09
C LEU A 104 14.69 -5.94 6.02
N GLU A 105 13.43 -5.56 5.83
CA GLU A 105 12.34 -6.53 5.62
C GLU A 105 12.55 -7.35 4.34
N HIS A 106 13.07 -6.73 3.27
CA HIS A 106 13.47 -7.48 2.08
C HIS A 106 14.58 -8.50 2.40
N ARG A 107 15.54 -8.12 3.24
CA ARG A 107 16.61 -9.02 3.69
C ARG A 107 16.05 -10.20 4.51
N ARG A 108 15.06 -9.96 5.36
CA ARG A 108 14.34 -11.01 6.10
C ARG A 108 13.71 -12.03 5.17
N ARG A 109 13.00 -11.57 4.14
CA ARG A 109 12.42 -12.45 3.09
C ARG A 109 13.47 -13.29 2.36
N LEU A 110 14.70 -12.79 2.20
CA LEU A 110 15.78 -13.59 1.60
C LEU A 110 16.21 -14.73 2.53
N TYR A 111 16.17 -14.55 3.86
CA TYR A 111 16.41 -15.63 4.81
C TYR A 111 15.36 -16.74 4.73
N ASP A 112 14.09 -16.38 4.56
CA ASP A 112 13.04 -17.37 4.31
C ASP A 112 13.33 -18.15 3.01
N SER A 113 13.73 -17.45 1.96
CA SER A 113 14.11 -18.08 0.69
C SER A 113 15.32 -19.03 0.83
N TYR A 114 16.33 -18.69 1.64
CA TYR A 114 17.42 -19.61 1.96
C TYR A 114 16.90 -20.86 2.68
N ASN A 115 16.02 -20.72 3.66
CA ASN A 115 15.44 -21.86 4.38
C ASN A 115 14.65 -22.78 3.43
N ASP A 116 13.84 -22.22 2.54
CA ASP A 116 13.09 -22.98 1.53
C ASP A 116 14.01 -23.76 0.59
N VAL A 117 15.05 -23.10 0.07
CA VAL A 117 16.02 -23.73 -0.83
C VAL A 117 16.81 -24.83 -0.11
N VAL A 118 17.17 -24.63 1.16
CA VAL A 118 17.84 -25.64 1.99
C VAL A 118 16.91 -26.84 2.24
N ASN A 119 15.64 -26.61 2.59
CA ASN A 119 14.67 -27.67 2.84
C ASN A 119 14.36 -28.47 1.57
N LYS A 120 14.26 -27.78 0.43
CA LYS A 120 14.16 -28.42 -0.89
C LYS A 120 15.40 -29.24 -1.22
N TYR A 121 16.60 -28.77 -0.88
CA TYR A 121 17.83 -29.53 -1.09
C TYR A 121 17.90 -30.79 -0.23
N LYS A 122 17.50 -30.73 1.05
CA LYS A 122 17.45 -31.90 1.94
C LYS A 122 16.54 -33.01 1.40
N SER A 123 15.43 -32.66 0.75
CA SER A 123 14.46 -33.61 0.19
C SER A 123 14.85 -34.11 -1.20
N SER A 124 15.20 -33.21 -2.12
CA SER A 124 15.54 -33.55 -3.51
C SER A 124 16.95 -34.13 -3.70
N LYS A 125 17.90 -33.76 -2.83
CA LYS A 125 19.34 -34.08 -2.94
C LYS A 125 20.00 -33.55 -4.24
N GLU A 126 19.35 -32.61 -4.93
CA GLU A 126 19.86 -32.04 -6.18
C GLU A 126 20.87 -30.90 -5.92
N SER A 127 22.16 -31.25 -5.88
CA SER A 127 23.23 -30.29 -5.55
C SER A 127 23.35 -29.14 -6.57
N ALA A 128 23.25 -29.45 -7.88
CA ALA A 128 23.35 -28.43 -8.92
C ALA A 128 22.19 -27.39 -8.85
N ALA A 129 20.96 -27.85 -8.63
CA ALA A 129 19.79 -26.99 -8.49
C ALA A 129 19.90 -26.10 -7.25
N PHE A 130 20.34 -26.67 -6.12
CA PHE A 130 20.59 -25.94 -4.88
C PHE A 130 21.66 -24.84 -5.07
N MET A 131 22.81 -25.16 -5.67
CA MET A 131 23.90 -24.21 -5.87
C MET A 131 23.47 -23.04 -6.78
N ASN A 132 22.69 -23.31 -7.82
CA ASN A 132 22.15 -22.26 -8.70
C ASN A 132 21.15 -21.35 -7.98
N ALA A 133 20.21 -21.93 -7.21
CA ALA A 133 19.25 -21.17 -6.42
C ALA A 133 19.94 -20.32 -5.36
N ARG A 134 20.88 -20.90 -4.60
CA ARG A 134 21.69 -20.21 -3.60
C ARG A 134 22.44 -19.03 -4.21
N LYS A 135 23.10 -19.22 -5.37
CA LYS A 135 23.84 -18.15 -6.06
C LYS A 135 22.96 -16.95 -6.39
N LYS A 136 21.69 -17.19 -6.78
CA LYS A 136 20.72 -16.11 -7.04
C LYS A 136 20.42 -15.32 -5.76
N ILE A 137 20.10 -16.03 -4.67
CA ILE A 137 19.80 -15.39 -3.38
C ILE A 137 21.03 -14.64 -2.83
N ASP A 138 22.25 -15.19 -2.98
CA ASP A 138 23.50 -14.52 -2.59
C ASP A 138 23.78 -13.25 -3.44
N SER A 139 23.35 -13.23 -4.71
CA SER A 139 23.41 -12.03 -5.54
C SER A 139 22.43 -10.96 -5.06
N ASP A 140 21.18 -11.35 -4.81
CA ASP A 140 20.13 -10.43 -4.34
C ASP A 140 20.49 -9.86 -2.95
N TYR A 141 21.00 -10.70 -2.05
CA TYR A 141 21.47 -10.29 -0.73
C TYR A 141 22.59 -9.25 -0.80
N ARG A 142 23.57 -9.43 -1.70
CA ARG A 142 24.64 -8.43 -1.91
C ARG A 142 24.09 -7.12 -2.45
N GLY A 143 23.12 -7.18 -3.38
CA GLY A 143 22.45 -5.99 -3.91
C GLY A 143 21.71 -5.20 -2.82
N VAL A 144 20.93 -5.89 -1.98
CA VAL A 144 20.25 -5.27 -0.83
C VAL A 144 21.25 -4.71 0.17
N SER A 145 22.30 -5.45 0.51
CA SER A 145 23.33 -5.01 1.47
C SER A 145 24.05 -3.75 1.00
N SER A 146 24.35 -3.64 -0.29
CA SER A 146 24.94 -2.43 -0.87
C SER A 146 24.01 -1.21 -0.75
N LYS A 147 22.71 -1.39 -1.00
CA LYS A 147 21.73 -0.30 -0.85
C LYS A 147 21.58 0.15 0.60
N ILE A 148 21.58 -0.79 1.56
CA ILE A 148 21.52 -0.45 2.99
C ILE A 148 22.76 0.38 3.38
N ALA A 149 23.96 0.00 2.95
CA ALA A 149 25.19 0.75 3.24
C ALA A 149 25.16 2.18 2.66
N GLU A 150 24.66 2.33 1.44
CA GLU A 150 24.48 3.64 0.79
C GLU A 150 23.51 4.53 1.57
N ARG A 151 22.33 4.01 1.92
CA ARG A 151 21.31 4.75 2.68
C ARG A 151 21.73 5.09 4.10
N GLN A 152 22.48 4.21 4.76
CA GLN A 152 23.01 4.47 6.09
C GLN A 152 24.04 5.60 6.09
N THR A 153 24.89 5.67 5.05
CA THR A 153 25.85 6.78 4.90
C THR A 153 25.11 8.10 4.70
N ALA A 154 24.00 8.11 3.97
CA ALA A 154 23.14 9.29 3.84
C ALA A 154 22.51 9.69 5.19
N LEU A 155 22.00 8.73 5.98
CA LEU A 155 21.41 8.98 7.29
C LEU A 155 22.41 9.55 8.30
N ALA A 156 23.66 9.10 8.27
CA ALA A 156 24.72 9.58 9.16
C ALA A 156 25.00 11.10 9.00
N ASN A 157 24.73 11.66 7.82
CA ASN A 157 24.90 13.10 7.57
C ASN A 157 23.74 13.94 8.13
N ASP A 158 22.53 13.38 8.20
CA ASP A 158 21.32 14.11 8.60
C ASP A 158 20.96 13.88 10.09
N GLN A 159 21.19 12.67 10.65
CA GLN A 159 20.85 12.33 12.04
C GLN A 159 21.81 11.26 12.62
N PRO A 160 22.87 11.66 13.35
CA PRO A 160 23.91 10.73 13.83
C PRO A 160 23.40 9.72 14.87
N GLU A 161 22.45 10.09 15.73
CA GLU A 161 21.91 9.18 16.76
C GLU A 161 21.18 7.96 16.14
N SER A 162 20.41 8.16 15.08
CA SER A 162 19.75 7.06 14.35
C SER A 162 20.75 6.23 13.55
N ALA A 163 21.85 6.85 13.11
CA ALA A 163 22.91 6.15 12.38
C ALA A 163 23.68 5.16 13.29
N ASP A 164 23.90 5.49 14.56
CA ASP A 164 24.55 4.58 15.52
C ASP A 164 23.70 3.32 15.76
N LYS A 165 22.38 3.49 15.98
CA LYS A 165 21.44 2.35 16.06
C LYS A 165 21.46 1.48 14.80
N MET A 166 21.60 2.10 13.62
CA MET A 166 21.76 1.38 12.34
C MET A 166 23.06 0.59 12.24
N VAL A 167 24.16 1.09 12.78
CA VAL A 167 25.43 0.34 12.80
C VAL A 167 25.30 -0.91 13.65
N ASP A 168 24.70 -0.79 14.84
CA ASP A 168 24.49 -1.94 15.72
C ASP A 168 23.52 -2.96 15.13
N LEU A 169 22.45 -2.50 14.49
CA LEU A 169 21.53 -3.36 13.76
C LEU A 169 22.27 -4.12 12.65
N GLN A 170 23.09 -3.44 11.84
CA GLN A 170 23.87 -4.10 10.78
C GLN A 170 24.84 -5.16 11.29
N ARG A 171 25.44 -4.95 12.47
CA ARG A 171 26.32 -5.96 13.09
C ARG A 171 25.56 -7.23 13.42
N LYS A 172 24.41 -7.11 14.10
CA LYS A 172 23.54 -8.26 14.42
C LYS A 172 23.05 -8.96 13.17
N GLU A 173 22.68 -8.18 12.17
CA GLU A 173 22.30 -8.67 10.85
C GLU A 173 23.45 -9.47 10.18
N SER A 174 24.69 -9.01 10.25
CA SER A 174 25.86 -9.75 9.76
C SER A 174 26.06 -11.08 10.50
N ASP A 175 25.88 -11.08 11.82
CA ASP A 175 25.94 -12.31 12.63
C ASP A 175 24.82 -13.30 12.25
N LEU A 176 23.62 -12.81 11.93
CA LEU A 176 22.50 -13.64 11.47
C LEU A 176 22.80 -14.29 10.12
N LYS A 177 23.39 -13.55 9.18
CA LYS A 177 23.86 -14.09 7.90
C LYS A 177 24.90 -15.18 8.10
N ARG A 178 25.86 -15.01 9.01
CA ARG A 178 26.84 -16.05 9.34
C ARG A 178 26.17 -17.33 9.87
N LEU A 179 25.23 -17.19 10.82
CA LEU A 179 24.48 -18.34 11.33
C LEU A 179 23.69 -19.07 10.24
N MET A 180 23.14 -18.33 9.27
CA MET A 180 22.47 -18.91 8.11
C MET A 180 23.44 -19.68 7.20
N GLU A 181 24.64 -19.16 6.98
CA GLU A 181 25.69 -19.87 6.22
C GLU A 181 26.15 -21.16 6.92
N ASP A 182 26.25 -21.13 8.25
CA ASP A 182 26.52 -22.32 9.06
C ASP A 182 25.41 -23.37 8.91
N ALA A 183 24.13 -22.95 8.96
CA ALA A 183 22.99 -23.84 8.77
C ALA A 183 22.97 -24.49 7.38
N ILE A 184 23.28 -23.70 6.34
CA ILE A 184 23.44 -24.21 4.97
C ILE A 184 24.55 -25.26 4.92
N THR A 185 25.69 -25.00 5.56
CA THR A 185 26.84 -25.91 5.58
C THR A 185 26.52 -27.20 6.32
N LEU A 186 25.78 -27.14 7.43
CA LEU A 186 25.29 -28.32 8.16
C LEU A 186 24.37 -29.17 7.28
N ALA A 187 23.44 -28.53 6.54
CA ALA A 187 22.56 -29.23 5.62
C ALA A 187 23.34 -29.91 4.47
N GLN A 188 24.36 -29.26 3.92
CA GLN A 188 25.24 -29.88 2.92
C GLN A 188 25.98 -31.09 3.47
N LYS A 189 26.56 -30.99 4.66
CA LYS A 189 27.28 -32.11 5.29
C LYS A 189 26.38 -33.33 5.54
N VAL A 190 25.14 -33.13 5.96
CA VAL A 190 24.22 -34.25 6.23
C VAL A 190 23.73 -34.91 4.93
N VAL A 191 23.48 -34.12 3.88
CA VAL A 191 23.06 -34.64 2.56
C VAL A 191 24.21 -35.38 1.87
N ASP A 192 25.44 -34.87 1.97
CA ASP A 192 26.66 -35.51 1.45
C ASP A 192 27.08 -36.77 2.24
N GLY A 193 26.39 -37.09 3.35
CA GLY A 193 26.75 -38.21 4.23
C GLY A 193 28.01 -37.98 5.08
N LYS A 194 28.54 -36.75 5.11
CA LYS A 194 29.73 -36.35 5.90
C LYS A 194 29.41 -36.07 7.37
N MET A 195 28.14 -36.13 7.75
CA MET A 195 27.67 -35.94 9.12
C MET A 195 26.51 -36.90 9.40
N ASN A 196 26.48 -37.47 10.60
CA ASN A 196 25.38 -38.33 11.02
C ASN A 196 24.11 -37.48 11.33
N LYS A 197 22.93 -38.10 11.27
CA LYS A 197 21.65 -37.41 11.46
C LYS A 197 21.46 -36.84 12.86
N GLN A 198 21.93 -37.52 13.91
CA GLN A 198 21.76 -37.10 15.30
C GLN A 198 22.54 -35.82 15.59
N SER A 199 23.82 -35.79 15.21
CA SER A 199 24.69 -34.62 15.33
C SER A 199 24.22 -33.45 14.45
N TYR A 200 23.58 -33.71 13.31
CA TYR A 200 22.91 -32.67 12.52
C TYR A 200 21.77 -32.03 13.29
N VAL A 201 20.84 -32.82 13.85
CA VAL A 201 19.68 -32.31 14.57
C VAL A 201 20.10 -31.43 15.75
N GLU A 202 21.05 -31.89 16.57
CA GLU A 202 21.55 -31.13 17.72
C GLU A 202 22.21 -29.80 17.31
N SER A 203 23.02 -29.83 16.23
CA SER A 203 23.71 -28.63 15.74
C SER A 203 22.76 -27.63 15.07
N ASP A 204 21.78 -28.13 14.32
CA ASP A 204 20.77 -27.34 13.62
C ASP A 204 19.81 -26.68 14.62
N GLU A 205 19.39 -27.39 15.67
CA GLU A 205 18.54 -26.86 16.74
C GLU A 205 19.25 -25.76 17.55
N ALA A 206 20.53 -25.98 17.89
CA ALA A 206 21.35 -24.97 18.55
C ALA A 206 21.55 -23.71 17.68
N ASN A 207 21.74 -23.90 16.37
CA ASN A 207 21.85 -22.78 15.42
C ASN A 207 20.51 -22.06 15.26
N ALA A 208 19.41 -22.78 15.08
CA ALA A 208 18.05 -22.23 14.95
C ALA A 208 17.68 -21.38 16.18
N THR A 209 17.96 -21.86 17.39
CA THR A 209 17.74 -21.11 18.63
C THR A 209 18.53 -19.79 18.66
N LYS A 210 19.77 -19.78 18.16
CA LYS A 210 20.57 -18.56 18.06
C LYS A 210 20.02 -17.59 17.02
N ARG A 211 19.59 -18.10 15.86
CA ARG A 211 18.97 -17.29 14.79
C ARG A 211 17.69 -16.63 15.28
N GLU A 212 16.84 -17.38 15.98
CA GLU A 212 15.59 -16.88 16.55
C GLU A 212 15.83 -15.74 17.55
N LYS A 213 16.74 -15.95 18.53
CA LYS A 213 17.10 -14.91 19.50
C LYS A 213 17.61 -13.64 18.82
N LEU A 214 18.49 -13.81 17.82
CA LEU A 214 19.07 -12.67 17.12
C LEU A 214 18.02 -11.94 16.25
N SER A 215 17.07 -12.67 15.67
CA SER A 215 15.93 -12.10 14.94
C SER A 215 15.06 -11.25 15.85
N GLN A 216 14.73 -11.75 17.05
CA GLN A 216 13.95 -11.01 18.05
C GLN A 216 14.68 -9.74 18.52
N GLU A 217 15.99 -9.82 18.74
CA GLU A 217 16.81 -8.64 19.05
C GLU A 217 16.81 -7.62 17.92
N ILE A 218 16.92 -8.06 16.65
CA ILE A 218 16.84 -7.17 15.48
C ILE A 218 15.47 -6.50 15.40
N GLU A 219 14.38 -7.24 15.57
CA GLU A 219 13.02 -6.71 15.56
C GLU A 219 12.82 -5.66 16.67
N SER A 220 13.32 -5.92 17.88
CA SER A 220 13.24 -4.95 18.99
C SER A 220 13.99 -3.64 18.71
N ILE A 221 15.13 -3.72 18.00
CA ILE A 221 15.87 -2.52 17.58
C ILE A 221 15.10 -1.80 16.49
N GLN A 222 14.49 -2.53 15.55
CA GLN A 222 13.69 -1.97 14.47
C GLN A 222 12.48 -1.17 15.00
N GLU A 223 11.80 -1.67 16.02
CA GLU A 223 10.69 -0.98 16.68
C GLU A 223 11.11 0.28 17.45
N SER A 224 12.39 0.42 17.78
CA SER A 224 12.94 1.52 18.59
C SER A 224 13.53 2.68 17.78
N LEU A 225 13.46 2.61 16.45
CA LEU A 225 13.97 3.61 15.49
C LEU A 225 12.89 4.62 15.12
#